data_AF-F2FB28-F1
#
_entry.id   AF-F2FB28-F1
#
_cell.length_a   1.000
_cell.length_b   1.000
_cell.length_c   1.000
_cell.angle_alpha   90.00
_cell.angle_beta   90.00
_cell.angle_gamma   90.00
#
_symmetry.space_group_name_H-M   'P 1'
#
loop_
_entity.id
_entity.type
_entity.pdbx_description
1 polymer ?
#
loop_
_entity_poly.entity_id
_entity_poly.type
_entity_poly.pdbx_seq_one_letter_code
_entity_poly.pdbx_strand_id
1 'polypeptide(L)'
;MGGKQTDTPPASREQHAAALAASMPDDKAGLLAVALAAVQEQHAAVLAGDDAAASTAAERYEATVWKLNGGGFFGCMGADDAAGKIIERHCRAVPGAVPMWGQRGEFVIQVEGIRALVEFGDGFGMGRTHFAFRAVDLDRPFISETGYRSHFDELIAGHTVDEAATGIFRAYLTESKPKNIAAADRDRLASQSLPSWCSDLVPKASRMPATVPAGFALVDVVLPAHKAFIVKKWAEQAQKKIEAIQAEKQAKREQERAAAALEKKRRELERQAAEAANLNAREEVGAGQFRPGQRCEIVSVHHRVFERDIGKRIIITKVHADTRQVWAHDDKPVRYRINRNGRRVVECDPACIQSIYSFDALRILNEGENDHER
;
A
#
# COMPACT_ATOMS: atom_id res chain seq x y z
N MET A 1 -38.27 -18.19 32.04
CA MET A 1 -36.88 -18.63 31.80
C MET A 1 -36.51 -18.23 30.38
N GLY A 2 -35.87 -17.06 30.22
CA GLY A 2 -35.44 -16.57 28.92
C GLY A 2 -34.11 -17.22 28.55
N GLY A 3 -34.12 -18.03 27.49
CA GLY A 3 -32.90 -18.59 26.91
C GLY A 3 -32.02 -17.46 26.38
N LYS A 4 -30.81 -17.35 26.93
CA LYS A 4 -29.75 -16.51 26.34
C LYS A 4 -29.43 -17.08 24.97
N GLN A 5 -29.76 -16.33 23.92
CA GLN A 5 -29.13 -16.50 22.61
C GLN A 5 -27.62 -16.37 22.83
N THR A 6 -26.91 -17.48 22.63
CA THR A 6 -25.47 -17.52 22.57
C THR A 6 -25.05 -16.93 21.23
N ASP A 7 -24.81 -15.61 21.21
CA ASP A 7 -24.11 -14.96 20.10
C ASP A 7 -22.70 -15.53 20.03
N THR A 8 -22.54 -16.53 19.17
CA THR A 8 -21.22 -16.99 18.74
C THR A 8 -20.66 -15.88 17.85
N PRO A 9 -19.46 -15.33 18.13
CA PRO A 9 -18.87 -14.35 17.23
C PRO A 9 -18.77 -14.95 15.83
N PRO A 10 -19.07 -14.19 14.77
CA PRO A 10 -19.00 -14.70 13.40
C PRO A 10 -17.62 -15.29 13.16
N ALA A 11 -17.57 -16.45 12.49
CA ALA A 11 -16.33 -17.10 12.12
C ALA A 11 -15.44 -16.09 11.39
N SER A 12 -14.13 -16.09 11.71
CA SER A 12 -13.22 -15.18 11.02
C SER A 12 -13.20 -15.50 9.52
N ARG A 13 -12.90 -14.51 8.68
CA ARG A 13 -12.76 -14.70 7.22
C ARG A 13 -11.87 -15.90 6.88
N GLU A 14 -10.79 -16.10 7.64
CA GLU A 14 -9.87 -17.23 7.55
C GLU A 14 -10.56 -18.57 7.86
N GLN A 15 -11.37 -18.65 8.93
CA GLN A 15 -12.12 -19.86 9.30
C GLN A 15 -13.18 -20.21 8.27
N HIS A 16 -13.88 -19.21 7.74
CA HIS A 16 -14.90 -19.40 6.70
C HIS A 16 -14.28 -19.92 5.40
N ALA A 17 -13.18 -19.30 4.96
CA ALA A 17 -12.44 -19.74 3.78
C ALA A 17 -11.91 -21.18 3.95
N ALA A 18 -11.35 -21.52 5.13
CA ALA A 18 -10.89 -22.87 5.43
C ALA A 18 -12.01 -23.92 5.37
N ALA A 19 -13.20 -23.59 5.88
CA ALA A 19 -14.36 -24.48 5.85
C ALA A 19 -14.82 -24.78 4.41
N LEU A 20 -14.90 -23.76 3.55
CA LEU A 20 -15.23 -23.93 2.14
C LEU A 20 -14.15 -24.72 1.40
N ALA A 21 -12.88 -24.38 1.65
CA ALA A 21 -11.70 -24.98 1.04
C ALA A 21 -11.55 -26.49 1.33
N ALA A 22 -12.07 -26.99 2.46
CA ALA A 22 -12.00 -28.40 2.84
C ALA A 22 -12.70 -29.33 1.83
N SER A 23 -13.70 -28.82 1.10
CA SER A 23 -14.45 -29.57 0.08
C SER A 23 -13.90 -29.42 -1.35
N MET A 24 -12.92 -28.54 -1.55
CA MET A 24 -12.37 -28.20 -2.87
C MET A 24 -11.26 -29.16 -3.29
N PRO A 25 -10.94 -29.26 -4.60
CA PRO A 25 -9.76 -29.98 -5.07
C PRO A 25 -8.45 -29.47 -4.42
N ASP A 26 -7.46 -30.35 -4.30
CA ASP A 26 -6.13 -29.99 -3.79
C ASP A 26 -5.16 -29.58 -4.90
N ASP A 27 -5.46 -29.95 -6.14
CA ASP A 27 -4.63 -29.60 -7.28
C ASP A 27 -4.98 -28.23 -7.86
N LYS A 28 -3.97 -27.57 -8.43
CA LYS A 28 -4.09 -26.23 -9.02
C LYS A 28 -5.15 -26.17 -10.12
N ALA A 29 -5.25 -27.18 -10.99
CA ALA A 29 -6.19 -27.13 -12.12
C ALA A 29 -7.64 -27.22 -11.62
N GLY A 30 -7.91 -28.08 -10.65
CA GLY A 30 -9.20 -28.18 -9.98
C GLY A 30 -9.59 -26.88 -9.28
N LEU A 31 -8.67 -26.23 -8.56
CA LEU A 31 -8.93 -24.94 -7.92
C LEU A 31 -9.25 -23.83 -8.94
N LEU A 32 -8.55 -23.79 -10.07
CA LEU A 32 -8.82 -22.82 -11.14
C LEU A 32 -10.20 -23.04 -11.77
N ALA A 33 -10.62 -24.29 -11.96
CA ALA A 33 -11.96 -24.62 -12.44
C ALA A 33 -13.06 -24.19 -11.45
N VAL A 34 -12.85 -24.41 -10.15
CA VAL A 34 -13.78 -23.95 -9.09
C VAL A 34 -13.87 -22.42 -9.08
N ALA A 35 -12.75 -21.72 -9.22
CA ALA A 35 -12.74 -20.26 -9.26
C ALA A 35 -13.54 -19.72 -10.46
N LEU A 36 -13.36 -20.30 -11.65
CA LEU A 36 -14.11 -19.89 -12.84
C LEU A 36 -15.62 -20.17 -12.70
N ALA A 37 -15.99 -21.33 -12.14
CA ALA A 37 -17.39 -21.66 -11.88
C ALA A 37 -18.01 -20.68 -10.87
N ALA A 38 -17.28 -20.32 -9.81
CA ALA A 38 -17.73 -19.34 -8.83
C ALA A 38 -18.00 -17.96 -9.47
N VAL A 39 -17.14 -17.50 -10.37
CA VAL A 39 -17.36 -16.25 -11.13
C VAL A 39 -18.64 -16.34 -12.00
N GLN A 40 -18.84 -17.46 -12.70
CA GLN A 40 -20.03 -17.66 -13.52
C GLN A 40 -21.32 -17.66 -12.69
N GLU A 41 -21.29 -18.33 -11.54
CA GLU A 41 -22.41 -18.36 -10.60
C GLU A 41 -22.70 -16.98 -10.00
N GLN A 42 -21.65 -16.23 -9.62
CA GLN A 42 -21.81 -14.86 -9.12
C GLN A 42 -22.47 -13.98 -10.18
N HIS A 43 -22.01 -14.05 -11.42
CA HIS A 43 -22.60 -13.29 -12.52
C HIS A 43 -24.08 -13.64 -12.74
N ALA A 44 -24.42 -14.93 -12.79
CA ALA A 44 -25.81 -15.36 -12.93
C ALA A 44 -26.69 -14.87 -11.77
N ALA A 45 -26.17 -14.93 -10.53
CA ALA A 45 -26.87 -14.46 -9.35
C ALA A 45 -27.13 -12.95 -9.37
N VAL A 46 -26.14 -12.14 -9.76
CA VAL A 46 -26.32 -10.68 -9.89
C VAL A 46 -27.37 -10.36 -10.95
N LEU A 47 -27.36 -11.05 -12.10
CA LEU A 47 -28.39 -10.87 -13.12
C LEU A 47 -29.78 -11.28 -12.64
N ALA A 48 -29.88 -12.26 -11.74
CA ALA A 48 -31.13 -12.66 -11.10
C ALA A 48 -31.56 -11.75 -9.93
N GLY A 49 -30.68 -10.86 -9.46
CA GLY A 49 -30.90 -10.05 -8.25
C GLY A 49 -30.85 -10.87 -6.96
N ASP A 50 -30.14 -12.01 -6.96
CA ASP A 50 -29.95 -12.86 -5.78
C ASP A 50 -28.62 -12.52 -5.09
N ASP A 51 -28.66 -11.51 -4.22
CA ASP A 51 -27.46 -11.02 -3.50
C ASP A 51 -26.83 -12.10 -2.62
N ALA A 52 -27.63 -13.00 -2.05
CA ALA A 52 -27.15 -14.07 -1.18
C ALA A 52 -26.36 -15.12 -1.98
N ALA A 53 -26.88 -15.52 -3.14
CA ALA A 53 -26.17 -16.40 -4.06
C ALA A 53 -24.90 -15.74 -4.62
N ALA A 54 -24.95 -14.45 -4.94
CA ALA A 54 -23.78 -13.69 -5.39
C ALA A 54 -22.67 -13.65 -4.32
N SER A 55 -23.03 -13.38 -3.06
CA SER A 55 -22.08 -13.40 -1.94
C SER A 55 -21.49 -14.78 -1.71
N THR A 56 -22.32 -15.83 -1.75
CA THR A 56 -21.87 -17.23 -1.58
C THR A 56 -20.88 -17.64 -2.67
N ALA A 57 -21.13 -17.22 -3.91
CA ALA A 57 -20.23 -17.46 -5.03
C ALA A 57 -18.90 -16.70 -4.87
N ALA A 58 -18.94 -15.43 -4.45
CA ALA A 58 -17.74 -14.63 -4.17
C ALA A 58 -16.88 -15.23 -3.05
N GLU A 59 -17.49 -15.71 -1.96
CA GLU A 59 -16.80 -16.40 -0.86
C GLU A 59 -16.13 -17.70 -1.33
N ARG A 60 -16.79 -18.44 -2.23
CA ARG A 60 -16.20 -19.64 -2.83
C ARG A 60 -14.98 -19.29 -3.68
N TYR A 61 -15.03 -18.20 -4.45
CA TYR A 61 -13.87 -17.69 -5.16
C TYR A 61 -12.72 -17.34 -4.19
N GLU A 62 -12.99 -16.60 -3.10
CA GLU A 62 -11.96 -16.28 -2.09
C GLU A 62 -11.34 -17.54 -1.47
N ALA A 63 -12.13 -18.57 -1.19
CA ALA A 63 -11.63 -19.82 -0.64
C ALA A 63 -10.68 -20.56 -1.60
N THR A 64 -10.85 -20.43 -2.93
CA THR A 64 -9.86 -20.96 -3.88
C THR A 64 -8.52 -20.23 -3.80
N VAL A 65 -8.54 -18.89 -3.62
CA VAL A 65 -7.33 -18.08 -3.40
C VAL A 65 -6.65 -18.49 -2.11
N TRP A 66 -7.41 -18.62 -1.02
CA TRP A 66 -6.92 -19.05 0.28
C TRP A 66 -6.23 -20.41 0.21
N LYS A 67 -6.89 -21.39 -0.42
CA LYS A 67 -6.38 -22.76 -0.53
C LYS A 67 -5.12 -22.82 -1.40
N LEU A 68 -5.13 -22.15 -2.56
CA LEU A 68 -3.96 -22.10 -3.43
C LEU A 68 -2.77 -21.37 -2.77
N ASN A 69 -3.03 -20.41 -1.87
CA ASN A 69 -2.00 -19.69 -1.13
C ASN A 69 -1.39 -20.50 0.05
N GLY A 70 -1.84 -21.74 0.27
CA GLY A 70 -1.34 -22.59 1.35
C GLY A 70 -2.01 -22.36 2.70
N GLY A 71 -3.22 -21.81 2.71
CA GLY A 71 -4.04 -21.70 3.93
C GLY A 71 -3.95 -20.36 4.65
N GLY A 72 -3.97 -19.26 3.91
CA GLY A 72 -4.04 -17.90 4.46
C GLY A 72 -4.20 -16.84 3.37
N PHE A 73 -4.63 -15.63 3.73
CA PHE A 73 -4.69 -14.51 2.77
C PHE A 73 -3.43 -13.63 2.71
N PHE A 74 -2.52 -13.77 3.68
CA PHE A 74 -1.31 -12.96 3.71
C PHE A 74 -0.45 -13.22 2.46
N GLY A 75 -0.04 -12.14 1.78
CA GLY A 75 0.80 -12.24 0.58
C GLY A 75 0.12 -12.77 -0.68
N CYS A 76 -1.19 -13.09 -0.66
CA CYS A 76 -1.87 -13.71 -1.81
C CYS A 76 -1.91 -12.84 -3.09
N MET A 77 -1.60 -11.54 -2.96
CA MET A 77 -1.49 -10.57 -4.06
C MET A 77 -0.08 -9.95 -4.19
N GLY A 78 0.90 -10.43 -3.44
CA GLY A 78 2.20 -9.76 -3.25
C GLY A 78 3.19 -9.88 -4.41
N ALA A 79 3.01 -10.86 -5.29
CA ALA A 79 3.87 -11.12 -6.44
C ALA A 79 3.03 -11.58 -7.65
N ASP A 80 3.61 -11.55 -8.85
CA ASP A 80 2.91 -11.91 -10.11
C ASP A 80 2.47 -13.38 -10.18
N ASP A 81 3.15 -14.25 -9.43
CA ASP A 81 2.87 -15.67 -9.25
C ASP A 81 2.15 -15.99 -7.94
N ALA A 82 1.74 -14.98 -7.16
CA ALA A 82 0.94 -15.19 -5.97
C ALA A 82 -0.43 -15.80 -6.33
N ALA A 83 -1.00 -16.58 -5.41
CA ALA A 83 -2.22 -17.36 -5.65
C ALA A 83 -3.38 -16.53 -6.21
N GLY A 84 -3.63 -15.35 -5.64
CA GLY A 84 -4.68 -14.45 -6.10
C GLY A 84 -4.41 -13.90 -7.51
N LYS A 85 -3.15 -13.62 -7.87
CA LYS A 85 -2.78 -13.19 -9.23
C LYS A 85 -2.90 -14.29 -10.27
N ILE A 86 -2.60 -15.53 -9.89
CA ILE A 86 -2.79 -16.70 -10.75
C ILE A 86 -4.28 -16.88 -11.05
N ILE A 87 -5.13 -16.87 -10.01
CA ILE A 87 -6.57 -17.09 -10.16
C ILE A 87 -7.25 -15.91 -10.90
N GLU A 88 -6.91 -14.66 -10.56
CA GLU A 88 -7.40 -13.45 -11.25
C GLU A 88 -7.08 -13.52 -12.75
N ARG A 89 -5.84 -13.93 -13.10
CA ARG A 89 -5.41 -14.05 -14.51
C ARG A 89 -6.16 -15.17 -15.24
N HIS A 90 -6.43 -16.28 -14.56
CA HIS A 90 -7.18 -17.40 -15.14
C HIS A 90 -8.65 -17.03 -15.39
N CYS A 91 -9.26 -16.28 -14.47
CA CYS A 91 -10.66 -15.88 -14.57
C CYS A 91 -10.87 -14.57 -15.35
N ARG A 92 -9.81 -13.93 -15.84
CA ARG A 92 -9.88 -12.64 -16.52
C ARG A 92 -10.72 -12.73 -17.80
N ALA A 93 -11.52 -11.69 -18.05
CA ALA A 93 -12.26 -11.58 -19.30
C ALA A 93 -11.30 -11.44 -20.50
N VAL A 94 -11.73 -11.91 -21.66
CA VAL A 94 -10.99 -11.70 -22.92
C VAL A 94 -10.86 -10.19 -23.17
N PRO A 95 -9.67 -9.66 -23.51
CA PRO A 95 -9.50 -8.22 -23.76
C PRO A 95 -10.49 -7.70 -24.81
N GLY A 96 -11.20 -6.62 -24.47
CA GLY A 96 -12.23 -6.03 -25.33
C GLY A 96 -13.63 -6.62 -25.15
N ALA A 97 -13.77 -7.80 -24.55
CA ALA A 97 -15.06 -8.37 -24.20
C ALA A 97 -15.57 -7.80 -22.88
N VAL A 98 -16.89 -7.66 -22.76
CA VAL A 98 -17.53 -7.26 -21.50
C VAL A 98 -17.26 -8.36 -20.45
N PRO A 99 -16.70 -8.02 -19.28
CA PRO A 99 -16.47 -8.99 -18.21
C PRO A 99 -17.78 -9.41 -17.56
N MET A 100 -17.81 -10.64 -17.04
CA MET A 100 -18.80 -11.06 -16.06
C MET A 100 -18.57 -10.32 -14.73
N TRP A 101 -19.61 -10.26 -13.88
CA TRP A 101 -19.42 -9.84 -12.49
C TRP A 101 -18.47 -10.82 -11.80
N GLY A 102 -17.52 -10.31 -11.00
CA GLY A 102 -16.45 -11.12 -10.38
C GLY A 102 -15.23 -11.36 -11.28
N GLN A 103 -15.23 -10.87 -12.54
CA GLN A 103 -14.03 -10.83 -13.37
C GLN A 103 -13.36 -9.46 -13.33
N ARG A 104 -12.05 -9.47 -13.60
CA ARG A 104 -11.36 -8.30 -14.11
C ARG A 104 -11.40 -8.30 -15.63
N GLY A 105 -11.59 -7.13 -16.24
CA GLY A 105 -11.65 -6.98 -17.68
C GLY A 105 -11.49 -5.55 -18.14
N GLU A 106 -11.41 -5.39 -19.46
CA GLU A 106 -11.40 -4.09 -20.10
C GLU A 106 -12.18 -4.15 -21.41
N PHE A 107 -13.01 -3.15 -21.66
CA PHE A 107 -13.91 -3.09 -22.81
C PHE A 107 -14.23 -1.64 -23.17
N VAL A 108 -14.77 -1.38 -24.37
CA VAL A 108 -15.18 -0.03 -24.78
C VAL A 108 -16.70 0.11 -24.71
N ILE A 109 -17.16 1.19 -24.09
CA ILE A 109 -18.55 1.65 -24.17
C ILE A 109 -18.64 2.92 -25.03
N GLN A 110 -19.84 3.16 -25.57
CA GLN A 110 -20.17 4.42 -26.23
C GLN A 110 -21.48 4.97 -25.66
N VAL A 111 -21.40 6.18 -25.09
CA VAL A 111 -22.56 6.88 -24.51
C VAL A 111 -22.62 8.27 -25.10
N GLU A 112 -23.75 8.61 -25.74
CA GLU A 112 -23.97 9.93 -26.38
C GLU A 112 -22.86 10.34 -27.36
N GLY A 113 -22.30 9.36 -28.10
CA GLY A 113 -21.23 9.59 -29.08
C GLY A 113 -19.83 9.74 -28.48
N ILE A 114 -19.69 9.60 -27.15
CA ILE A 114 -18.41 9.61 -26.43
C ILE A 114 -17.99 8.17 -26.17
N ARG A 115 -16.77 7.80 -26.58
CA ARG A 115 -16.20 6.47 -26.36
C ARG A 115 -15.28 6.46 -25.14
N ALA A 116 -15.49 5.49 -24.26
CA ALA A 116 -14.67 5.28 -23.08
C ALA A 116 -14.16 3.84 -23.05
N LEU A 117 -12.85 3.70 -22.82
CA LEU A 117 -12.26 2.43 -22.40
C LEU A 117 -12.55 2.29 -20.91
N VAL A 118 -13.26 1.23 -20.55
CA VAL A 118 -13.60 0.89 -19.18
C VAL A 118 -12.66 -0.20 -18.73
N GLU A 119 -11.87 0.07 -17.70
CA GLU A 119 -11.22 -0.97 -16.91
C GLU A 119 -12.13 -1.31 -15.74
N PHE A 120 -12.50 -2.58 -15.63
CA PHE A 120 -13.38 -3.09 -14.59
C PHE A 120 -12.67 -4.16 -13.78
N GLY A 121 -12.92 -4.19 -12.46
CA GLY A 121 -12.47 -5.26 -11.58
C GLY A 121 -12.84 -4.99 -10.13
N ASP A 122 -12.15 -5.68 -9.22
CA ASP A 122 -12.40 -5.58 -7.80
C ASP A 122 -12.09 -4.18 -7.24
N GLY A 123 -13.01 -3.69 -6.41
CA GLY A 123 -12.82 -2.48 -5.61
C GLY A 123 -12.12 -2.78 -4.27
N PHE A 124 -12.31 -1.90 -3.30
CA PHE A 124 -11.77 -2.07 -1.95
C PHE A 124 -12.66 -2.99 -1.10
N GLY A 125 -12.39 -4.30 -1.12
CA GLY A 125 -13.08 -5.31 -0.29
C GLY A 125 -14.17 -6.10 -1.04
N MET A 126 -14.76 -7.09 -0.37
CA MET A 126 -15.71 -8.03 -0.95
C MET A 126 -17.00 -7.33 -1.40
N GLY A 127 -17.50 -7.67 -2.59
CA GLY A 127 -18.72 -7.11 -3.17
C GLY A 127 -18.62 -5.69 -3.72
N ARG A 128 -17.44 -5.03 -3.59
CA ARG A 128 -17.21 -3.71 -4.18
C ARG A 128 -16.56 -3.82 -5.54
N THR A 129 -16.99 -2.95 -6.45
CA THR A 129 -16.53 -2.90 -7.82
C THR A 129 -15.85 -1.59 -8.12
N HIS A 130 -14.93 -1.61 -9.08
CA HIS A 130 -14.22 -0.42 -9.54
C HIS A 130 -14.36 -0.28 -11.05
N PHE A 131 -14.82 0.89 -11.48
CA PHE A 131 -14.87 1.30 -12.88
C PHE A 131 -13.88 2.45 -13.10
N ALA A 132 -12.91 2.22 -13.96
CA ALA A 132 -11.98 3.22 -14.44
C ALA A 132 -12.29 3.57 -15.89
N PHE A 133 -12.91 4.73 -16.11
CA PHE A 133 -13.22 5.26 -17.44
C PHE A 133 -12.04 6.06 -17.98
N ARG A 134 -11.56 5.70 -19.16
CA ARG A 134 -10.48 6.39 -19.89
C ARG A 134 -10.98 6.86 -21.25
N ALA A 135 -10.62 8.09 -21.61
CA ALA A 135 -10.96 8.64 -22.92
C ALA A 135 -10.27 7.87 -24.05
N VAL A 136 -11.07 7.37 -25.00
CA VAL A 136 -10.56 6.77 -26.26
C VAL A 136 -10.18 7.88 -27.24
N ASP A 137 -11.07 8.86 -27.40
CA ASP A 137 -10.93 10.00 -28.31
C ASP A 137 -10.49 11.25 -27.54
N LEU A 138 -9.25 11.67 -27.75
CA LEU A 138 -8.64 12.77 -26.99
C LEU A 138 -8.99 14.16 -27.53
N ASP A 139 -9.45 14.24 -28.77
CA ASP A 139 -9.89 15.47 -29.45
C ASP A 139 -11.37 15.81 -29.19
N ARG A 140 -12.06 15.02 -28.36
CA ARG A 140 -13.48 15.20 -28.03
C ARG A 140 -13.69 15.48 -26.54
N PRO A 141 -14.82 16.12 -26.17
CA PRO A 141 -15.21 16.24 -24.77
C PRO A 141 -15.38 14.89 -24.09
N PHE A 142 -15.05 14.84 -22.80
CA PHE A 142 -15.15 13.65 -21.94
C PHE A 142 -15.75 14.02 -20.57
N ILE A 143 -16.11 13.03 -19.75
CA ILE A 143 -16.64 13.24 -18.38
C ILE A 143 -15.59 13.78 -17.37
N SER A 144 -14.36 14.04 -17.82
CA SER A 144 -13.26 14.53 -17.00
C SER A 144 -12.22 15.27 -17.85
N GLU A 145 -11.69 16.38 -17.33
CA GLU A 145 -10.62 17.17 -17.98
C GLU A 145 -9.30 16.41 -18.09
N THR A 146 -9.09 15.39 -17.26
CA THR A 146 -7.85 14.57 -17.28
C THR A 146 -7.92 13.41 -18.27
N GLY A 147 -9.07 13.21 -18.92
CA GLY A 147 -9.35 12.01 -19.72
C GLY A 147 -9.51 10.73 -18.89
N TYR A 148 -9.63 10.84 -17.56
CA TYR A 148 -9.80 9.73 -16.63
C TYR A 148 -10.85 10.02 -15.56
N ARG A 149 -11.70 9.04 -15.27
CA ARG A 149 -12.66 9.07 -14.15
C ARG A 149 -12.70 7.71 -13.46
N SER A 150 -12.56 7.72 -12.14
CA SER A 150 -12.73 6.55 -11.28
C SER A 150 -14.12 6.57 -10.67
N HIS A 151 -14.75 5.40 -10.53
CA HIS A 151 -16.01 5.21 -9.82
C HIS A 151 -15.96 3.90 -9.04
N PHE A 152 -16.43 3.92 -7.79
CA PHE A 152 -16.58 2.74 -6.96
C PHE A 152 -18.05 2.54 -6.68
N ASP A 153 -18.50 1.29 -6.81
CA ASP A 153 -19.89 0.92 -6.60
C ASP A 153 -19.98 -0.48 -6.00
N GLU A 154 -21.19 -0.97 -5.80
CA GLU A 154 -21.50 -2.35 -5.45
C GLU A 154 -21.86 -3.15 -6.72
N LEU A 155 -22.29 -4.40 -6.55
CA LEU A 155 -22.88 -5.18 -7.64
C LEU A 155 -24.27 -4.61 -7.95
N ILE A 156 -24.56 -4.37 -9.23
CA ILE A 156 -25.86 -3.79 -9.63
C ILE A 156 -26.80 -4.92 -10.09
N ALA A 157 -27.76 -5.27 -9.23
CA ALA A 157 -28.75 -6.30 -9.49
C ALA A 157 -29.48 -6.08 -10.82
N GLY A 158 -29.66 -7.16 -11.58
CA GLY A 158 -30.38 -7.18 -12.85
C GLY A 158 -29.67 -6.51 -14.02
N HIS A 159 -28.41 -6.08 -13.86
CA HIS A 159 -27.64 -5.43 -14.93
C HIS A 159 -26.38 -6.23 -15.25
N THR A 160 -25.98 -6.21 -16.50
CA THR A 160 -24.62 -6.59 -16.94
C THR A 160 -23.62 -5.49 -16.58
N VAL A 161 -22.31 -5.81 -16.65
CA VAL A 161 -21.26 -4.85 -16.29
C VAL A 161 -21.23 -3.65 -17.24
N ASP A 162 -21.53 -3.83 -18.54
CA ASP A 162 -21.56 -2.74 -19.50
C ASP A 162 -22.81 -1.86 -19.37
N GLU A 163 -23.96 -2.44 -19.02
CA GLU A 163 -25.16 -1.66 -18.67
C GLU A 163 -24.92 -0.80 -17.43
N ALA A 164 -24.31 -1.37 -16.38
CA ALA A 164 -23.89 -0.65 -15.19
C ALA A 164 -22.91 0.49 -15.54
N ALA A 165 -21.83 0.19 -16.28
CA ALA A 165 -20.85 1.17 -16.70
C ALA A 165 -21.49 2.30 -17.54
N THR A 166 -22.42 1.97 -18.43
CA THR A 166 -23.18 2.92 -19.24
C THR A 166 -24.08 3.82 -18.38
N GLY A 167 -24.76 3.24 -17.40
CA GLY A 167 -25.60 3.98 -16.44
C GLY A 167 -24.78 4.99 -15.64
N ILE A 168 -23.65 4.54 -15.06
CA ILE A 168 -22.71 5.38 -14.31
C ILE A 168 -22.16 6.51 -15.20
N PHE A 169 -21.73 6.18 -16.42
CA PHE A 169 -21.19 7.17 -17.35
C PHE A 169 -22.23 8.25 -17.70
N ARG A 170 -23.49 7.83 -17.95
CA ARG A 170 -24.61 8.75 -18.23
C ARG A 170 -24.95 9.64 -17.02
N ALA A 171 -24.84 9.11 -15.80
CA ALA A 171 -25.02 9.91 -14.60
C ALA A 171 -24.00 11.06 -14.55
N TYR A 172 -22.72 10.79 -14.84
CA TYR A 172 -21.70 11.85 -14.89
C TYR A 172 -21.93 12.90 -15.98
N LEU A 173 -22.45 12.49 -17.16
CA LEU A 173 -22.84 13.42 -18.21
C LEU A 173 -24.01 14.32 -17.78
N THR A 174 -24.93 13.79 -16.98
CA THR A 174 -26.06 14.55 -16.43
C THR A 174 -25.60 15.53 -15.33
N GLU A 175 -24.73 15.08 -14.43
CA GLU A 175 -24.22 15.89 -13.31
C GLU A 175 -23.36 17.07 -13.80
N SER A 176 -22.60 16.87 -14.88
CA SER A 176 -21.67 17.87 -15.38
C SER A 176 -21.55 17.82 -16.89
N LYS A 177 -21.49 19.00 -17.52
CA LYS A 177 -21.25 19.09 -18.96
C LYS A 177 -19.91 18.42 -19.32
N PRO A 178 -19.85 17.67 -20.43
CA PRO A 178 -18.60 17.15 -20.96
C PRO A 178 -17.56 18.26 -21.13
N LYS A 179 -16.32 17.92 -20.83
CA LYS A 179 -15.20 18.87 -20.79
C LYS A 179 -14.13 18.45 -21.77
N ASN A 180 -13.51 19.42 -22.41
CA ASN A 180 -12.32 19.15 -23.21
C ASN A 180 -11.19 18.67 -22.31
N ILE A 181 -10.43 17.68 -22.78
CA ILE A 181 -9.26 17.19 -22.07
C ILE A 181 -8.18 18.29 -22.07
N ALA A 182 -7.62 18.59 -20.91
CA ALA A 182 -6.58 19.59 -20.76
C ALA A 182 -5.36 19.24 -21.64
N ALA A 183 -4.72 20.24 -22.25
CA ALA A 183 -3.64 20.00 -23.21
C ALA A 183 -2.52 19.10 -22.67
N ALA A 184 -2.09 19.34 -21.42
CA ALA A 184 -1.06 18.53 -20.77
C ALA A 184 -1.47 17.06 -20.57
N ASP A 185 -2.74 16.81 -20.20
CA ASP A 185 -3.27 15.45 -20.06
C ASP A 185 -3.47 14.77 -21.42
N ARG A 186 -3.92 15.51 -22.42
CA ARG A 186 -4.03 15.02 -23.79
C ARG A 186 -2.68 14.61 -24.36
N ASP A 187 -1.63 15.41 -24.16
CA ASP A 187 -0.27 15.07 -24.61
C ASP A 187 0.28 13.84 -23.88
N ARG A 188 0.08 13.77 -22.56
CA ARG A 188 0.45 12.61 -21.75
C ARG A 188 -0.25 11.35 -22.25
N LEU A 189 -1.57 11.41 -22.46
CA LEU A 189 -2.37 10.28 -22.93
C LEU A 189 -1.99 9.90 -24.37
N ALA A 190 -1.75 10.85 -25.27
CA ALA A 190 -1.33 10.58 -26.65
C ALA A 190 -0.03 9.76 -26.71
N SER A 191 0.88 9.94 -25.75
CA SER A 191 2.10 9.12 -25.64
C SER A 191 1.89 7.72 -25.08
N GLN A 192 0.73 7.45 -24.47
CA GLN A 192 0.39 6.13 -23.93
C GLN A 192 -0.33 5.30 -25.00
N SER A 193 0.17 4.09 -25.22
CA SER A 193 -0.50 3.12 -26.09
C SER A 193 -1.80 2.66 -25.45
N LEU A 194 -2.87 2.64 -26.25
CA LEU A 194 -4.08 1.89 -25.87
C LEU A 194 -3.76 0.38 -25.89
N PRO A 195 -4.58 -0.44 -25.22
CA PRO A 195 -4.52 -1.89 -25.40
C PRO A 195 -4.51 -2.28 -26.88
N SER A 196 -3.75 -3.31 -27.24
CA SER A 196 -3.53 -3.68 -28.65
C SER A 196 -4.82 -3.98 -29.42
N TRP A 197 -5.81 -4.56 -28.75
CA TRP A 197 -7.12 -4.86 -29.33
C TRP A 197 -7.92 -3.59 -29.69
N CYS A 198 -7.64 -2.44 -29.08
CA CYS A 198 -8.25 -1.16 -29.46
C CYS A 198 -7.83 -0.70 -30.87
N SER A 199 -6.78 -1.31 -31.45
CA SER A 199 -6.39 -1.02 -32.82
C SER A 199 -7.49 -1.38 -33.81
N ASP A 200 -8.39 -2.32 -33.50
CA ASP A 200 -9.48 -2.76 -34.38
C ASP A 200 -10.76 -1.92 -34.26
N LEU A 201 -10.78 -0.90 -33.39
CA LEU A 201 -11.95 -0.03 -33.22
C LEU A 201 -12.32 0.68 -34.53
N VAL A 202 -13.63 0.76 -34.78
CA VAL A 202 -14.22 1.51 -35.90
C VAL A 202 -15.22 2.53 -35.34
N PRO A 203 -15.01 3.84 -35.53
CA PRO A 203 -13.83 4.49 -36.13
C PRO A 203 -12.54 4.23 -35.34
N LYS A 204 -11.35 4.46 -35.91
CA LYS A 204 -10.09 4.37 -35.14
C LYS A 204 -10.12 5.36 -33.96
N ALA A 205 -9.41 5.04 -32.88
CA ALA A 205 -9.28 5.95 -31.73
C ALA A 205 -8.54 7.23 -32.13
N SER A 206 -9.08 8.40 -31.78
CA SER A 206 -8.40 9.68 -32.01
C SER A 206 -7.43 9.99 -30.87
N ARG A 207 -6.14 9.74 -31.08
CA ARG A 207 -5.09 9.88 -30.05
C ARG A 207 -4.12 11.02 -30.32
N MET A 208 -4.50 12.01 -31.13
CA MET A 208 -3.62 13.14 -31.46
C MET A 208 -3.30 13.97 -30.21
N PRO A 209 -2.04 14.39 -30.00
CA PRO A 209 -1.68 15.29 -28.91
C PRO A 209 -2.29 16.69 -29.12
N ALA A 210 -2.35 17.49 -28.07
CA ALA A 210 -2.73 18.90 -28.12
C ALA A 210 -1.56 19.78 -28.58
N THR A 211 -0.33 19.41 -28.18
CA THR A 211 0.89 20.13 -28.52
C THR A 211 1.87 19.23 -29.26
N VAL A 212 2.72 19.86 -30.07
CA VAL A 212 3.83 19.20 -30.76
C VAL A 212 5.13 19.89 -30.39
N PRO A 213 6.29 19.20 -30.46
CA PRO A 213 7.57 19.84 -30.19
C PRO A 213 7.82 21.05 -31.08
N ALA A 214 8.61 22.01 -30.58
CA ALA A 214 9.02 23.18 -31.35
C ALA A 214 9.61 22.77 -32.71
N GLY A 215 9.19 23.46 -33.77
CA GLY A 215 9.57 23.13 -35.15
C GLY A 215 8.65 22.14 -35.86
N PHE A 216 7.62 21.61 -35.18
CA PHE A 216 6.56 20.79 -35.77
C PHE A 216 5.21 21.52 -35.68
N ALA A 217 4.29 21.16 -36.57
CA ALA A 217 2.91 21.64 -36.57
C ALA A 217 1.95 20.50 -36.93
N LEU A 218 0.77 20.47 -36.30
CA LEU A 218 -0.34 19.63 -36.74
C LEU A 218 -1.02 20.32 -37.93
N VAL A 219 -1.24 19.60 -39.02
CA VAL A 219 -1.82 20.14 -40.26
C VAL A 219 -2.91 19.22 -40.79
N ASP A 220 -4.06 19.80 -41.13
CA ASP A 220 -5.08 19.13 -41.93
C ASP A 220 -4.85 19.46 -43.40
N VAL A 221 -4.84 18.43 -44.26
CA VAL A 221 -4.53 18.59 -45.69
C VAL A 221 -5.60 17.91 -46.53
N VAL A 222 -6.21 18.66 -47.44
CA VAL A 222 -7.15 18.13 -48.43
C VAL A 222 -6.36 17.82 -49.71
N LEU A 223 -6.27 16.53 -50.07
CA LEU A 223 -5.56 16.08 -51.27
C LEU A 223 -6.43 15.14 -52.11
N PRO A 224 -6.19 15.08 -53.43
CA PRO A 224 -6.70 13.99 -54.26
C PRO A 224 -6.21 12.63 -53.74
N ALA A 225 -7.04 11.58 -53.86
CA ALA A 225 -6.74 10.25 -53.31
C ALA A 225 -5.35 9.70 -53.71
N HIS A 226 -4.94 9.91 -54.97
CA HIS A 226 -3.63 9.46 -55.46
C HIS A 226 -2.43 10.20 -54.85
N LYS A 227 -2.64 11.31 -54.13
CA LYS A 227 -1.59 12.07 -53.42
C LYS A 227 -1.61 11.87 -51.91
N ALA A 228 -2.56 11.12 -51.36
CA ALA A 228 -2.69 10.90 -49.92
C ALA A 228 -1.43 10.29 -49.28
N PHE A 229 -0.65 9.50 -50.03
CA PHE A 229 0.61 8.91 -49.55
C PHE A 229 1.67 9.96 -49.17
N ILE A 230 1.60 11.19 -49.70
CA ILE A 230 2.54 12.28 -49.39
C ILE A 230 2.41 12.66 -47.92
N VAL A 231 1.19 12.83 -47.43
CA VAL A 231 0.91 13.17 -46.03
C VAL A 231 1.36 12.05 -45.11
N LYS A 232 1.13 10.79 -45.51
CA LYS A 232 1.64 9.62 -44.77
C LYS A 232 3.16 9.67 -44.64
N LYS A 233 3.88 9.97 -45.71
CA LYS A 233 5.35 10.09 -45.69
C LYS A 233 5.82 11.23 -44.79
N TRP A 234 5.15 12.39 -44.83
CA TRP A 234 5.46 13.51 -43.93
C TRP A 234 5.22 13.16 -42.47
N ALA A 235 4.08 12.52 -42.17
CA ALA A 235 3.74 12.07 -40.82
C ALA A 235 4.76 11.07 -40.28
N GLU A 236 5.14 10.05 -41.06
CA GLU A 236 6.16 9.06 -40.67
C GLU A 236 7.53 9.70 -40.43
N GLN A 237 7.94 10.65 -41.28
CA GLN A 237 9.20 11.38 -41.10
C GLN A 237 9.18 12.28 -39.87
N ALA A 238 8.06 12.97 -39.62
CA ALA A 238 7.88 13.81 -38.44
C ALA A 238 7.86 12.97 -37.16
N GLN A 239 7.13 11.85 -37.17
CA GLN A 239 7.03 10.92 -36.04
C GLN A 239 8.41 10.43 -35.60
N LYS A 240 9.25 9.96 -36.53
CA LYS A 240 10.62 9.52 -36.22
C LYS A 240 11.46 10.61 -35.55
N LYS A 241 11.35 11.86 -36.01
CA LYS A 241 12.09 12.98 -35.41
C LYS A 241 11.54 13.35 -34.03
N ILE A 242 10.22 13.31 -33.86
CA ILE A 242 9.56 13.59 -32.57
C ILE A 242 9.93 12.52 -31.55
N GLU A 243 9.87 11.24 -31.92
CA GLU A 243 10.27 10.11 -31.06
C GLU A 243 11.72 10.22 -30.62
N ALA A 244 12.64 10.59 -31.52
CA ALA A 244 14.04 10.83 -31.16
C ALA A 244 14.19 11.96 -30.13
N ILE A 245 13.53 13.11 -30.34
CA ILE A 245 13.54 14.24 -29.41
C ILE A 245 12.95 13.84 -28.05
N GLN A 246 11.88 13.04 -28.05
CA GLN A 246 11.25 12.55 -26.81
C GLN A 246 12.14 11.55 -26.08
N ALA A 247 12.77 10.61 -26.79
CA ALA A 247 13.70 9.64 -26.24
C ALA A 247 14.91 10.33 -25.58
N GLU A 248 15.48 11.36 -26.23
CA GLU A 248 16.56 12.17 -25.64
C GLU A 248 16.11 12.89 -24.36
N LYS A 249 14.92 13.51 -24.38
CA LYS A 249 14.35 14.15 -23.19
C LYS A 249 14.07 13.15 -22.06
N GLN A 250 13.59 11.96 -22.39
CA GLN A 250 13.31 10.91 -21.42
C GLN A 250 14.60 10.36 -20.82
N ALA A 251 15.61 10.06 -21.64
CA ALA A 251 16.92 9.63 -21.18
C ALA A 251 17.55 10.66 -20.23
N LYS A 252 17.45 11.96 -20.57
CA LYS A 252 17.91 13.04 -19.68
C LYS A 252 17.17 13.05 -18.33
N ARG A 253 15.83 12.91 -18.34
CA ARG A 253 15.02 12.83 -17.10
C ARG A 253 15.35 11.60 -16.27
N GLU A 254 15.61 10.46 -16.91
CA GLU A 254 16.01 9.22 -16.23
C GLU A 254 17.40 9.34 -15.60
N GLN A 255 18.35 9.97 -16.30
CA GLN A 255 19.66 10.31 -15.74
C GLN A 255 19.54 11.24 -14.53
N GLU A 256 18.72 12.31 -14.62
CA GLU A 256 18.47 13.23 -13.51
C GLU A 256 17.81 12.52 -12.31
N ARG A 257 16.84 11.65 -12.54
CA ARG A 257 16.20 10.84 -11.48
C ARG A 257 17.17 9.84 -10.85
N ALA A 258 18.00 9.18 -11.64
CA ALA A 258 19.02 8.25 -11.15
C ALA A 258 20.05 8.99 -10.29
N ALA A 259 20.48 10.18 -10.72
CA ALA A 259 21.37 11.04 -9.94
C ALA A 259 20.73 11.45 -8.61
N ALA A 260 19.46 11.88 -8.61
CA ALA A 260 18.73 12.22 -7.38
C ALA A 260 18.55 11.02 -6.43
N ALA A 261 18.29 9.83 -6.97
CA ALA A 261 18.19 8.61 -6.18
C ALA A 261 19.54 8.21 -5.55
N LEU A 262 20.63 8.34 -6.31
CA LEU A 262 21.99 8.10 -5.81
C LEU A 262 22.36 9.10 -4.71
N GLU A 263 22.02 10.37 -4.89
CA GLU A 263 22.25 11.40 -3.87
C GLU A 263 21.45 11.08 -2.59
N LYS A 264 20.19 10.69 -2.71
CA LYS A 264 19.37 10.27 -1.57
C LYS A 264 20.00 9.08 -0.83
N LYS A 265 20.46 8.07 -1.56
CA LYS A 265 21.14 6.90 -0.99
C LYS A 265 22.45 7.27 -0.30
N ARG A 266 23.22 8.19 -0.87
CA ARG A 266 24.45 8.71 -0.26
C ARG A 266 24.16 9.39 1.07
N ARG A 267 23.16 10.27 1.13
CA ARG A 267 22.73 10.95 2.37
C ARG A 267 22.28 9.95 3.45
N GLU A 268 21.59 8.88 3.05
CA GLU A 268 21.15 7.83 3.97
C GLU A 268 22.34 7.04 4.53
N LEU A 269 23.31 6.67 3.69
CA LEU A 269 24.56 6.03 4.12
C LEU A 269 25.39 6.94 5.02
N GLU A 270 25.51 8.22 4.69
CA GLU A 270 26.19 9.23 5.53
C GLU A 270 25.52 9.32 6.91
N ARG A 271 24.17 9.31 6.97
CA ARG A 271 23.43 9.28 8.24
C ARG A 271 23.71 8.01 9.04
N GLN A 272 23.66 6.84 8.40
CA GLN A 272 23.95 5.56 9.05
C GLN A 272 25.39 5.50 9.58
N ALA A 273 26.36 6.01 8.82
CA ALA A 273 27.76 6.08 9.25
C ALA A 273 27.93 7.03 10.45
N ALA A 274 27.23 8.17 10.46
CA ALA A 274 27.24 9.08 11.61
C ALA A 274 26.59 8.47 12.85
N GLU A 275 25.49 7.73 12.69
CA GLU A 275 24.85 6.97 13.78
C GLU A 275 25.79 5.89 14.35
N ALA A 276 26.44 5.11 13.47
CA ALA A 276 27.41 4.09 13.85
C ALA A 276 28.66 4.68 14.55
N ALA A 277 29.18 5.82 14.07
CA ALA A 277 30.30 6.50 14.70
C ALA A 277 29.94 7.02 16.11
N ASN A 278 28.72 7.51 16.30
CA ASN A 278 28.24 7.93 17.62
C ASN A 278 28.07 6.73 18.58
N LEU A 279 27.60 5.59 18.09
CA LEU A 279 27.57 4.33 18.85
C LEU A 279 28.98 3.89 19.28
N ASN A 280 29.95 3.86 18.36
CA ASN A 280 31.32 3.46 18.67
C ASN A 280 32.00 4.44 19.66
N ALA A 281 31.81 5.75 19.48
CA ALA A 281 32.31 6.76 20.42
C ALA A 281 31.73 6.59 21.83
N ARG A 282 30.46 6.17 21.94
CA ARG A 282 29.86 5.84 23.24
C ARG A 282 30.46 4.58 23.82
N GLU A 283 30.66 3.52 23.02
CA GLU A 283 31.30 2.26 23.47
C GLU A 283 32.70 2.49 24.02
N GLU A 284 33.55 3.27 23.34
CA GLU A 284 34.91 3.60 23.81
C GLU A 284 34.92 4.33 25.16
N VAL A 285 33.93 5.20 25.42
CA VAL A 285 33.82 5.91 26.70
C VAL A 285 33.32 5.00 27.85
N GLY A 286 32.64 3.88 27.56
CA GLY A 286 32.03 3.03 28.60
C GLY A 286 32.82 1.80 29.05
N ALA A 287 33.86 1.40 28.32
CA ALA A 287 34.66 0.23 28.67
C ALA A 287 35.63 0.54 29.83
N GLY A 288 35.10 0.61 31.06
CA GLY A 288 35.91 0.60 32.28
C GLY A 288 35.46 1.52 33.43
N GLN A 289 34.39 2.30 33.26
CA GLN A 289 34.06 3.39 34.19
C GLN A 289 33.33 2.93 35.46
N PHE A 290 32.41 1.97 35.40
CA PHE A 290 31.55 1.59 36.54
C PHE A 290 31.87 0.21 37.14
N ARG A 291 31.74 0.05 38.46
CA ARG A 291 32.00 -1.20 39.19
C ARG A 291 30.88 -1.49 40.21
N PRO A 292 30.57 -2.76 40.51
CA PRO A 292 29.72 -3.11 41.65
C PRO A 292 30.25 -2.51 42.96
N GLY A 293 29.36 -1.99 43.80
CA GLY A 293 29.66 -1.25 45.02
C GLY A 293 29.91 0.25 44.82
N GLN A 294 30.05 0.72 43.57
CA GLN A 294 30.30 2.14 43.29
C GLN A 294 29.06 2.99 43.58
N ARG A 295 29.25 4.12 44.27
CA ARG A 295 28.24 5.14 44.47
C ARG A 295 28.18 6.10 43.30
N CYS A 296 26.98 6.37 42.82
CA CYS A 296 26.72 7.25 41.69
C CYS A 296 25.52 8.15 41.95
N GLU A 297 25.47 9.26 41.23
CA GLU A 297 24.34 10.19 41.20
C GLU A 297 23.66 10.14 39.83
N ILE A 298 22.33 10.17 39.83
CA ILE A 298 21.54 10.21 38.59
C ILE A 298 21.61 11.63 38.03
N VAL A 299 22.19 11.80 36.84
CA VAL A 299 22.32 13.12 36.18
C VAL A 299 21.36 13.33 35.03
N SER A 300 20.77 12.25 34.50
CA SER A 300 19.73 12.33 33.47
C SER A 300 18.74 11.17 33.56
N VAL A 301 17.55 11.35 32.99
CA VAL A 301 16.52 10.31 32.90
C VAL A 301 15.92 10.30 31.50
N HIS A 302 15.51 9.12 31.04
CA HIS A 302 14.97 8.92 29.70
C HIS A 302 13.53 9.43 29.51
N HIS A 303 12.79 9.66 30.60
CA HIS A 303 11.40 10.08 30.56
C HIS A 303 11.09 11.14 31.63
N ARG A 304 10.32 12.16 31.25
CA ARG A 304 10.00 13.35 32.06
C ARG A 304 9.43 13.05 33.45
N VAL A 305 8.70 11.94 33.59
CA VAL A 305 8.10 11.53 34.88
C VAL A 305 9.13 11.24 35.97
N PHE A 306 10.36 10.89 35.59
CA PHE A 306 11.46 10.56 36.50
C PHE A 306 12.40 11.75 36.75
N GLU A 307 12.08 12.96 36.28
CA GLU A 307 12.92 14.15 36.50
C GLU A 307 13.21 14.40 38.00
N ARG A 308 12.28 13.98 38.87
CA ARG A 308 12.42 14.04 40.34
C ARG A 308 13.50 13.11 40.90
N ASP A 309 14.02 12.19 40.10
CA ASP A 309 15.06 11.25 40.49
C ASP A 309 16.46 11.74 40.13
N ILE A 310 16.57 12.79 39.30
CA ILE A 310 17.83 13.48 39.05
C ILE A 310 18.36 14.05 40.36
N GLY A 311 19.63 13.79 40.67
CA GLY A 311 20.30 14.16 41.91
C GLY A 311 20.26 13.09 43.02
N LYS A 312 19.48 12.01 42.84
CA LYS A 312 19.45 10.92 43.82
C LYS A 312 20.74 10.07 43.74
N ARG A 313 21.18 9.62 44.90
CA ARG A 313 22.35 8.74 45.07
C ARG A 313 21.94 7.28 45.06
N ILE A 314 22.68 6.47 44.33
CA ILE A 314 22.45 5.04 44.15
C ILE A 314 23.76 4.26 44.29
N ILE A 315 23.65 2.98 44.66
CA ILE A 315 24.78 2.05 44.73
C ILE A 315 24.62 0.99 43.65
N ILE A 316 25.66 0.82 42.83
CA ILE A 316 25.68 -0.17 41.76
C ILE A 316 25.78 -1.57 42.35
N THR A 317 24.91 -2.48 41.93
CA THR A 317 24.93 -3.90 42.33
C THR A 317 25.44 -4.80 41.23
N LYS A 318 25.09 -4.53 39.96
CA LYS A 318 25.55 -5.27 38.79
C LYS A 318 25.82 -4.34 37.62
N VAL A 319 26.80 -4.70 36.80
CA VAL A 319 27.18 -3.97 35.59
C VAL A 319 27.00 -4.89 34.39
N HIS A 320 26.23 -4.44 33.40
CA HIS A 320 26.10 -5.09 32.10
C HIS A 320 26.80 -4.21 31.07
N ALA A 321 28.06 -4.52 30.79
CA ALA A 321 28.88 -3.75 29.86
C ALA A 321 28.32 -3.79 28.43
N ASP A 322 27.85 -4.96 27.98
CA ASP A 322 27.35 -5.20 26.62
C ASP A 322 26.10 -4.36 26.29
N THR A 323 25.28 -4.05 27.29
CA THR A 323 24.07 -3.21 27.13
C THR A 323 24.22 -1.81 27.71
N ARG A 324 25.43 -1.45 28.21
CA ARG A 324 25.75 -0.18 28.88
C ARG A 324 24.78 0.19 30.00
N GLN A 325 24.37 -0.79 30.79
CA GLN A 325 23.39 -0.62 31.85
C GLN A 325 23.94 -1.11 33.18
N VAL A 326 23.51 -0.47 34.27
CA VAL A 326 23.77 -0.92 35.63
C VAL A 326 22.47 -1.16 36.36
N TRP A 327 22.48 -2.15 37.24
CA TRP A 327 21.43 -2.35 38.22
C TRP A 327 21.90 -1.71 39.52
N ALA A 328 21.07 -0.86 40.11
CA ALA A 328 21.42 -0.11 41.29
C ALA A 328 20.21 0.06 42.21
N HIS A 329 20.47 0.24 43.51
CA HIS A 329 19.46 0.59 44.50
C HIS A 329 19.74 1.94 45.12
N ASP A 330 18.74 2.55 45.75
CA ASP A 330 18.89 3.81 46.48
C ASP A 330 19.98 3.68 47.57
N ASP A 331 20.89 4.66 47.64
CA ASP A 331 21.90 4.79 48.71
C ASP A 331 21.24 5.37 49.97
N LYS A 332 20.36 4.56 50.58
CA LYS A 332 19.61 4.90 51.80
C LYS A 332 19.74 3.78 52.84
N PRO A 333 19.75 4.11 54.13
CA PRO A 333 19.83 3.10 55.18
C PRO A 333 18.54 2.29 55.27
N VAL A 334 18.67 1.02 55.70
CA VAL A 334 17.54 0.13 55.98
C VAL A 334 16.69 0.71 57.10
N ARG A 335 15.39 0.82 56.85
CA ARG A 335 14.41 1.26 57.85
C ARG A 335 13.78 0.08 58.56
N TYR A 336 13.57 0.25 59.86
CA TYR A 336 12.99 -0.77 60.72
C TYR A 336 11.75 -0.22 61.42
N ARG A 337 10.79 -1.10 61.67
CA ARG A 337 9.62 -0.81 62.50
C ARG A 337 9.45 -1.86 63.58
N ILE A 338 8.73 -1.52 64.64
CA ILE A 338 8.34 -2.49 65.65
C ILE A 338 6.95 -3.03 65.32
N ASN A 339 6.82 -4.35 65.20
CA ASN A 339 5.54 -4.98 64.92
C ASN A 339 4.66 -5.05 66.18
N ARG A 340 3.39 -5.45 66.03
CA ARG A 340 2.42 -5.56 67.14
C ARG A 340 2.86 -6.53 68.26
N ASN A 341 3.83 -7.40 67.99
CA ASN A 341 4.42 -8.35 68.93
C ASN A 341 5.73 -7.83 69.56
N GLY A 342 6.03 -6.53 69.45
CA GLY A 342 7.20 -5.88 70.05
C GLY A 342 8.54 -6.20 69.37
N ARG A 343 8.55 -6.89 68.21
CA ARG A 343 9.78 -7.26 67.50
C ARG A 343 10.15 -6.21 66.46
N ARG A 344 11.43 -5.84 66.42
CA ARG A 344 12.01 -5.02 65.35
C ARG A 344 12.07 -5.85 64.06
N VAL A 345 11.35 -5.39 63.04
CA VAL A 345 11.32 -5.99 61.71
C VAL A 345 11.76 -4.96 60.68
N VAL A 346 12.38 -5.42 59.60
CA VAL A 346 12.70 -4.56 58.46
C VAL A 346 11.39 -4.04 57.87
N GLU A 347 11.26 -2.71 57.82
CA GLU A 347 10.13 -2.04 57.19
C GLU A 347 10.41 -1.83 55.71
N CYS A 348 11.62 -1.38 55.37
CA CYS A 348 12.05 -1.15 54.01
C CYS A 348 13.57 -1.31 53.94
N ASP A 349 14.01 -2.25 53.10
CA ASP A 349 15.41 -2.39 52.71
C ASP A 349 15.55 -1.90 51.25
N PRO A 350 16.18 -0.73 51.04
CA PRO A 350 16.42 -0.21 49.70
C PRO A 350 17.15 -1.18 48.79
N ALA A 351 18.03 -2.04 49.31
CA ALA A 351 18.80 -3.01 48.51
C ALA A 351 17.93 -4.10 47.86
N CYS A 352 16.70 -4.31 48.36
CA CYS A 352 15.74 -5.24 47.77
C CYS A 352 15.05 -4.71 46.50
N ILE A 353 15.15 -3.41 46.20
CA ILE A 353 14.52 -2.79 45.03
C ILE A 353 15.63 -2.26 44.11
N GLN A 354 15.79 -2.93 42.97
CA GLN A 354 16.81 -2.56 41.98
C GLN A 354 16.17 -1.93 40.75
N SER A 355 16.77 -0.83 40.30
CA SER A 355 16.39 -0.10 39.09
C SER A 355 17.54 -0.12 38.09
N ILE A 356 17.20 -0.05 36.80
CA ILE A 356 18.17 -0.11 35.71
C ILE A 356 18.46 1.32 35.23
N TYR A 357 19.74 1.64 35.10
CA TYR A 357 20.21 2.93 34.60
C TYR A 357 21.22 2.74 33.47
N SER A 358 21.15 3.61 32.45
CA SER A 358 22.19 3.70 31.43
C SER A 358 23.46 4.32 32.03
N PHE A 359 24.64 3.96 31.51
CA PHE A 359 25.90 4.60 31.90
C PHE A 359 25.86 6.13 31.72
N ASP A 360 25.22 6.59 30.65
CA ASP A 360 25.13 8.02 30.31
C ASP A 360 24.18 8.79 31.25
N ALA A 361 23.43 8.08 32.10
CA ALA A 361 22.52 8.65 33.08
C ALA A 361 23.16 8.86 34.45
N LEU A 362 24.41 8.41 34.65
CA LEU A 362 25.06 8.35 35.95
C LEU A 362 26.38 9.11 35.98
N ARG A 363 26.64 9.77 37.11
CA ARG A 363 27.93 10.37 37.45
C ARG A 363 28.51 9.66 38.67
N ILE A 364 29.77 9.23 38.59
CA ILE A 364 30.47 8.59 39.71
C ILE A 364 30.79 9.63 40.78
N LEU A 365 30.53 9.29 42.04
CA LEU A 365 30.93 10.07 43.21
C LEU A 365 32.25 9.51 43.75
N ASN A 366 33.28 10.34 43.92
CA ASN A 366 34.59 9.93 44.43
C ASN A 366 34.60 9.92 45.98
N GLU A 367 35.48 9.13 46.60
CA GLU A 367 35.51 8.83 48.06
C GLU A 367 35.70 10.04 49.01
N GLY A 368 35.75 11.28 48.51
CA GLY A 368 35.83 12.51 49.31
C GLY A 368 34.53 13.33 49.44
N GLU A 369 33.46 13.01 48.69
CA GLU A 369 32.14 13.68 48.79
C GLU A 369 31.21 12.97 49.79
N ASN A 370 31.80 12.34 50.80
CA ASN A 370 31.13 11.35 51.66
C ASN A 370 30.49 11.91 52.94
N ASP A 371 30.64 13.19 53.28
CA ASP A 371 30.05 13.71 54.53
C ASP A 371 29.39 15.07 54.30
N HIS A 372 28.08 15.07 54.02
CA HIS A 372 27.20 16.11 54.55
C HIS A 372 25.78 15.55 54.77
N GLU A 373 25.30 15.79 55.98
CA GLU A 373 23.97 15.56 56.56
C GLU A 373 23.69 14.16 57.13
N ARG A 374 24.12 14.03 58.40
CA ARG A 374 23.50 13.17 59.43
C ARG A 374 22.05 13.57 59.68
#